data_AF-U3AEP6-F1
#
_entry.id   AF-U3AEP6-F1
#
_cell.length_a   1.000
_cell.length_b   1.000
_cell.length_c   1.000
_cell.angle_alpha   90.00
_cell.angle_beta   90.00
_cell.angle_gamma   90.00
#
_symmetry.space_group_name_H-M   'P 1'
#
loop_
_entity.id
_entity.type
_entity.pdbx_description
1 polymer ?
#
loop_
_entity_poly.entity_id
_entity_poly.type
_entity_poly.pdbx_seq_one_letter_code
_entity_poly.pdbx_strand_id
1 'polypeptide(L)'
;MRATGQDRRARGRGGRLPAALRAEGIEMRPLLPGYPAVMAALDPGAVQVMTESALFGGPVRVIAGRAAGLDLFVIDAPHLYGRAGSIYLGPDGHDWPDNPQRFAALSYLAARIGTEGVTLDAHEWRPELLHCHDWQAGFVPDYLAQMGGRCATILTIHNIAFQGLTGHHMIETLRLPRSRFHAEGFEYYGKLSALKAGLMRATGSPPYRPPMRPN
;
A
#
# COMPACT_ATOMS: atom_id res chain seq x y z
N MET A 1 -50.05 -1.51 -11.44
CA MET A 1 -49.83 -1.84 -10.02
C MET A 1 -48.65 -2.82 -9.96
N ARG A 2 -47.57 -2.45 -9.26
CA ARG A 2 -46.33 -3.21 -8.93
C ARG A 2 -45.43 -3.62 -10.11
N ALA A 3 -44.27 -3.01 -10.35
CA ALA A 3 -43.05 -2.84 -9.54
C ALA A 3 -42.15 -4.09 -9.47
N THR A 4 -41.10 -4.05 -10.30
CA THR A 4 -39.67 -4.32 -10.00
C THR A 4 -39.27 -5.55 -9.20
N GLY A 5 -38.35 -6.34 -9.77
CA GLY A 5 -37.54 -7.32 -9.06
C GLY A 5 -36.28 -7.67 -9.83
N GLN A 6 -35.39 -6.70 -10.04
CA GLN A 6 -34.07 -6.93 -10.63
C GLN A 6 -32.98 -6.85 -9.56
N ASP A 7 -32.22 -7.93 -9.50
CA ASP A 7 -30.79 -8.01 -9.13
C ASP A 7 -30.39 -7.73 -7.67
N ARG A 8 -30.45 -8.78 -6.86
CA ARG A 8 -29.59 -8.91 -5.67
C ARG A 8 -28.20 -9.36 -6.12
N ARG A 9 -27.29 -8.43 -6.38
CA ARG A 9 -25.84 -8.69 -6.35
C ARG A 9 -25.18 -7.88 -5.26
N ALA A 10 -24.63 -8.60 -4.29
CA ALA A 10 -23.69 -8.10 -3.30
C ALA A 10 -22.51 -7.42 -4.01
N ARG A 11 -22.42 -6.10 -3.93
CA ARG A 11 -21.23 -5.33 -4.32
C ARG A 11 -20.45 -5.00 -3.04
N GLY A 12 -19.22 -5.51 -2.96
CA GLY A 12 -18.28 -5.22 -1.88
C GLY A 12 -18.00 -3.71 -1.76
N ARG A 13 -17.83 -3.23 -0.53
CA ARG A 13 -17.78 -1.80 -0.18
C ARG A 13 -16.56 -1.03 -0.74
N GLY A 14 -15.60 -1.70 -1.39
CA GLY A 14 -14.39 -1.07 -1.94
C GLY A 14 -14.52 -0.42 -3.32
N GLY A 15 -15.49 -0.83 -4.15
CA GLY A 15 -15.57 -0.37 -5.55
C GLY A 15 -16.32 0.94 -5.80
N ARG A 16 -17.04 1.47 -4.80
CA ARG A 16 -17.87 2.67 -4.97
C ARG A 16 -17.10 3.98 -4.77
N LEU A 17 -16.06 3.95 -3.93
CA LEU A 17 -15.29 5.15 -3.60
C LEU A 17 -14.46 5.68 -4.78
N PRO A 18 -13.71 4.84 -5.54
CA PRO A 18 -12.93 5.36 -6.67
C PRO A 18 -13.80 6.00 -7.76
N ALA A 19 -14.95 5.39 -8.06
CA ALA A 19 -15.90 5.92 -9.04
C ALA A 19 -16.52 7.25 -8.59
N ALA A 20 -16.83 7.39 -7.29
CA ALA A 20 -17.35 8.64 -6.74
C ALA A 20 -16.29 9.75 -6.73
N LEU A 21 -15.06 9.45 -6.33
CA LEU A 21 -13.95 10.41 -6.29
C LEU A 21 -13.56 10.91 -7.68
N ARG A 22 -13.66 10.05 -8.70
CA ARG A 22 -13.38 10.45 -10.09
C ARG A 22 -14.35 11.54 -10.59
N ALA A 23 -15.61 11.54 -10.13
CA ALA A 23 -16.57 12.59 -10.47
C ALA A 23 -16.18 13.96 -9.87
N GLU A 24 -15.41 13.96 -8.79
CA GLU A 24 -14.86 15.15 -8.13
C GLU A 24 -13.46 15.53 -8.66
N GLY A 25 -13.01 14.92 -9.77
CA GLY A 25 -11.69 15.16 -10.36
C GLY A 25 -10.52 14.54 -9.58
N ILE A 26 -10.80 13.70 -8.57
CA ILE A 26 -9.78 13.02 -7.79
C ILE A 26 -9.39 11.73 -8.49
N GLU A 27 -8.14 11.66 -8.92
CA GLU A 27 -7.55 10.42 -9.44
C GLU A 27 -7.08 9.54 -8.29
N MET A 28 -7.59 8.31 -8.23
CA MET A 28 -7.20 7.31 -7.22
C MET A 28 -6.65 6.07 -7.92
N ARG A 29 -5.46 5.65 -7.51
CA ARG A 29 -4.82 4.41 -7.98
C ARG A 29 -4.45 3.53 -6.78
N PRO A 30 -5.19 2.43 -6.52
CA PRO A 30 -4.81 1.48 -5.48
C PRO A 30 -3.46 0.85 -5.79
N LEU A 31 -2.62 0.67 -4.76
CA LEU A 31 -1.43 -0.17 -4.84
C LEU A 31 -1.73 -1.51 -4.17
N LEU A 32 -1.63 -2.60 -4.92
CA LEU A 32 -1.96 -3.94 -4.44
C LEU A 32 -0.75 -4.88 -4.53
N PRO A 33 -0.58 -5.81 -3.58
CA PRO A 33 0.30 -6.95 -3.79
C PRO A 33 -0.17 -7.80 -4.99
N GLY A 34 0.76 -8.27 -5.81
CA GLY A 34 0.50 -9.13 -6.97
C GLY A 34 0.17 -10.56 -6.60
N TYR A 35 -0.88 -10.77 -5.82
CA TYR A 35 -1.42 -12.11 -5.56
C TYR A 35 -1.91 -12.74 -6.87
N PRO A 36 -1.92 -14.08 -7.00
CA PRO A 36 -2.33 -14.76 -8.23
C PRO A 36 -3.68 -14.28 -8.77
N ALA A 37 -4.67 -14.06 -7.91
CA ALA A 37 -5.98 -13.55 -8.30
C ALA A 37 -5.96 -12.10 -8.81
N VAL A 38 -5.07 -11.25 -8.28
CA VAL A 38 -4.88 -9.88 -8.76
C VAL A 38 -4.22 -9.90 -10.13
N MET A 39 -3.14 -10.66 -10.28
CA MET A 39 -2.40 -10.79 -11.54
C MET A 39 -3.29 -11.36 -12.65
N ALA A 40 -4.13 -12.34 -12.35
CA ALA A 40 -5.06 -12.93 -13.31
C ALA A 40 -6.22 -12.01 -13.71
N ALA A 41 -6.54 -10.99 -12.90
CA ALA A 41 -7.62 -10.05 -13.17
C ALA A 41 -7.17 -8.80 -13.95
N LEU A 42 -5.88 -8.65 -14.24
CA LEU A 42 -5.35 -7.52 -15.00
C LEU A 42 -5.76 -7.61 -16.47
N ASP A 43 -6.22 -6.48 -16.99
CA ASP A 43 -6.45 -6.29 -18.42
C ASP A 43 -5.10 -6.35 -19.18
N PRO A 44 -5.10 -6.78 -20.47
CA PRO A 44 -3.91 -6.71 -21.31
C PRO A 44 -3.35 -5.28 -21.42
N GLY A 45 -2.02 -5.16 -21.56
CA GLY A 45 -1.37 -3.87 -21.75
C GLY A 45 -0.85 -3.20 -20.46
N ALA A 46 -0.76 -3.93 -19.35
CA ALA A 46 -0.08 -3.44 -18.16
C ALA A 46 1.40 -3.12 -18.45
N VAL A 47 1.90 -2.01 -17.89
CA VAL A 47 3.25 -1.49 -18.14
C VAL A 47 4.06 -1.46 -16.85
N GLN A 48 5.35 -1.77 -16.93
CA GLN A 48 6.25 -1.62 -15.79
C GLN A 48 6.58 -0.14 -15.58
N VAL A 49 6.41 0.35 -14.35
CA VAL A 49 6.64 1.76 -13.98
C VAL A 49 7.73 1.96 -12.94
N MET A 50 8.10 0.91 -12.21
CA MET A 50 9.18 0.96 -11.22
C MET A 50 9.81 -0.43 -11.06
N THR A 51 11.10 -0.46 -10.69
CA THR A 51 11.81 -1.69 -10.36
C THR A 51 12.68 -1.50 -9.12
N GLU A 52 12.87 -2.57 -8.36
CA GLU A 52 13.79 -2.68 -7.23
C GLU A 52 14.50 -4.03 -7.35
N SER A 53 15.82 -4.03 -7.47
CA SER A 53 16.59 -5.23 -7.81
C SER A 53 16.65 -6.22 -6.65
N ALA A 54 16.55 -5.74 -5.42
CA ALA A 54 16.57 -6.56 -4.23
C ALA A 54 15.68 -5.96 -3.14
N LEU A 55 14.45 -6.46 -3.00
CA LEU A 55 13.54 -6.13 -1.91
C LEU A 55 13.12 -7.41 -1.18
N PHE A 56 13.57 -7.54 0.06
CA PHE A 56 13.23 -8.62 0.98
C PHE A 56 13.33 -10.03 0.37
N GLY A 57 14.43 -10.31 -0.32
CA GLY A 57 14.77 -11.65 -0.81
C GLY A 57 14.72 -11.83 -2.33
N GLY A 58 14.35 -10.81 -3.10
CA GLY A 58 14.33 -10.93 -4.57
C GLY A 58 13.99 -9.63 -5.30
N PRO A 59 14.05 -9.64 -6.64
CA PRO A 59 13.68 -8.50 -7.47
C PRO A 59 12.18 -8.24 -7.42
N VAL A 60 11.79 -6.98 -7.52
CA VAL A 60 10.39 -6.55 -7.49
C VAL A 60 10.14 -5.52 -8.59
N ARG A 61 8.96 -5.60 -9.20
CA ARG A 61 8.47 -4.60 -10.15
C ARG A 61 7.17 -4.00 -9.64
N VAL A 62 6.92 -2.75 -9.99
CA VAL A 62 5.57 -2.17 -9.94
C VAL A 62 5.07 -2.06 -11.37
N ILE A 63 3.90 -2.64 -11.61
CA ILE A 63 3.19 -2.52 -12.89
C ILE A 63 1.99 -1.61 -12.71
N ALA A 64 1.79 -0.69 -13.65
CA ALA A 64 0.58 0.07 -13.81
C ALA A 64 -0.33 -0.67 -14.79
N GLY A 65 -1.59 -0.88 -14.42
CA GLY A 65 -2.55 -1.58 -15.24
C GLY A 65 -3.97 -1.24 -14.88
N ARG A 66 -4.89 -1.97 -15.51
CA ARG A 66 -6.33 -1.82 -15.29
C ARG A 66 -6.94 -3.17 -14.89
N ALA A 67 -7.91 -3.14 -14.00
CA ALA A 67 -8.73 -4.29 -13.66
C ALA A 67 -10.11 -3.81 -13.22
N ALA A 68 -11.17 -4.49 -13.69
CA ALA A 68 -12.55 -4.13 -13.37
C ALA A 68 -12.89 -2.63 -13.58
N GLY A 69 -12.28 -2.01 -14.60
CA GLY A 69 -12.47 -0.60 -14.95
C GLY A 69 -11.68 0.41 -14.10
N LEU A 70 -10.87 -0.04 -13.14
CA LEU A 70 -10.06 0.79 -12.24
C LEU A 70 -8.60 0.81 -12.67
N ASP A 71 -7.98 1.98 -12.65
CA ASP A 71 -6.52 2.13 -12.78
C ASP A 71 -5.86 1.76 -11.45
N LEU A 72 -4.84 0.90 -11.48
CA LEU A 72 -4.15 0.43 -10.28
C LEU A 72 -2.66 0.20 -10.53
N PHE A 73 -1.92 0.18 -9.43
CA PHE A 73 -0.57 -0.36 -9.37
C PHE A 73 -0.58 -1.74 -8.72
N VAL A 74 0.21 -2.65 -9.26
CA VAL A 74 0.40 -3.99 -8.70
C VAL A 74 1.88 -4.23 -8.46
N ILE A 75 2.22 -4.74 -7.29
CA ILE A 75 3.57 -5.15 -6.93
C ILE A 75 3.78 -6.58 -7.42
N ASP A 76 4.51 -6.72 -8.52
CA ASP A 76 4.93 -8.02 -9.03
C ASP A 76 6.21 -8.46 -8.31
N ALA A 77 6.02 -9.31 -7.30
CA ALA A 77 7.05 -9.92 -6.47
C ALA A 77 6.67 -11.39 -6.19
N PRO A 78 6.87 -12.32 -7.13
CA PRO A 78 6.41 -13.70 -6.98
C PRO A 78 6.99 -14.40 -5.75
N HIS A 79 8.22 -14.06 -5.35
CA HIS A 79 8.84 -14.60 -4.12
C HIS A 79 8.10 -14.21 -2.84
N LEU A 80 7.35 -13.10 -2.84
CA LEU A 80 6.56 -12.63 -1.70
C LEU A 80 5.06 -12.99 -1.81
N TYR A 81 4.49 -12.92 -3.02
CA TYR A 81 3.03 -12.95 -3.22
C TYR A 81 2.54 -14.08 -4.12
N GLY A 82 3.41 -14.70 -4.91
CA GLY A 82 3.07 -15.71 -5.92
C GLY A 82 2.82 -17.11 -5.36
N ARG A 83 2.23 -17.23 -4.17
CA ARG A 83 2.02 -18.49 -3.46
C ARG A 83 0.53 -18.79 -3.29
N ALA A 84 0.17 -20.07 -3.32
CA ALA A 84 -1.18 -20.52 -2.97
C ALA A 84 -1.44 -20.36 -1.46
N GLY A 85 -2.70 -20.15 -1.09
CA GLY A 85 -3.12 -19.88 0.28
C GLY A 85 -3.84 -18.53 0.40
N SER A 86 -4.03 -18.07 1.64
CA SER A 86 -4.66 -16.78 1.88
C SER A 86 -3.63 -15.64 1.93
N ILE A 87 -4.14 -14.41 1.97
CA ILE A 87 -3.35 -13.19 2.06
C ILE A 87 -2.45 -13.18 3.31
N TYR A 88 -2.90 -13.78 4.42
CA TYR A 88 -2.21 -13.74 5.72
C TYR A 88 -1.75 -15.12 6.19
N LEU A 89 -2.52 -16.15 5.87
CA LEU A 89 -2.34 -17.52 6.36
C LEU A 89 -1.81 -18.45 5.27
N GLY A 90 -0.84 -19.28 5.66
CA GLY A 90 -0.34 -20.41 4.89
C GLY A 90 -1.37 -21.55 4.77
N PRO A 91 -1.05 -22.59 3.99
CA PRO A 91 -1.91 -23.76 3.83
C PRO A 91 -2.17 -24.52 5.14
N ASP A 92 -1.31 -24.35 6.13
CA ASP A 92 -1.42 -24.89 7.48
C ASP A 92 -2.33 -24.05 8.41
N GLY A 93 -2.84 -22.92 7.94
CA GLY A 93 -3.70 -22.02 8.70
C GLY A 93 -2.95 -21.08 9.66
N HIS A 94 -1.62 -21.11 9.67
CA HIS A 94 -0.80 -20.20 10.46
C HIS A 94 -0.40 -18.98 9.64
N ASP A 95 -0.09 -17.87 10.34
CA ASP A 95 0.45 -16.69 9.68
C ASP A 95 1.71 -17.04 8.90
N TRP A 96 1.82 -16.48 7.70
CA TRP A 96 3.06 -16.58 6.94
C TRP A 96 4.22 -15.99 7.77
N PRO A 97 5.34 -16.72 7.93
CA PRO A 97 6.47 -16.24 8.73
C PRO A 97 7.11 -14.98 8.13
N ASP A 98 6.91 -14.74 6.83
CA ASP A 98 7.38 -13.57 6.09
C ASP A 98 6.31 -12.48 5.92
N ASN A 99 5.18 -12.54 6.63
CA ASN A 99 4.18 -11.46 6.65
C ASN A 99 4.79 -10.07 6.95
N PRO A 100 5.71 -9.91 7.92
CA PRO A 100 6.36 -8.62 8.15
C PRO A 100 7.06 -8.08 6.89
N GLN A 101 7.81 -8.92 6.17
CA GLN A 101 8.46 -8.55 4.92
C GLN A 101 7.46 -8.24 3.80
N ARG A 102 6.40 -9.04 3.67
CA ARG A 102 5.34 -8.85 2.66
C ARG A 102 4.69 -7.48 2.80
N PHE A 103 4.28 -7.10 3.99
CA PHE A 103 3.61 -5.81 4.21
C PHE A 103 4.60 -4.63 4.32
N ALA A 104 5.85 -4.88 4.72
CA ALA A 104 6.93 -3.93 4.53
C ALA A 104 7.20 -3.64 3.04
N ALA A 105 7.14 -4.64 2.15
CA ALA A 105 7.33 -4.44 0.71
C ALA A 105 6.24 -3.55 0.11
N LEU A 106 4.98 -3.81 0.48
CA LEU A 106 3.85 -2.95 0.13
C LEU A 106 4.09 -1.51 0.60
N SER A 107 4.47 -1.36 1.86
CA SER A 107 4.69 -0.04 2.46
C SER A 107 5.87 0.71 1.84
N TYR A 108 6.98 0.00 1.57
CA TYR A 108 8.19 0.55 0.98
C TYR A 108 7.94 1.07 -0.44
N LEU A 109 7.24 0.30 -1.27
CA LEU A 109 6.95 0.71 -2.64
C LEU A 109 5.90 1.83 -2.70
N ALA A 110 4.91 1.85 -1.81
CA ALA A 110 4.00 2.99 -1.69
C ALA A 110 4.75 4.28 -1.33
N ALA A 111 5.65 4.22 -0.34
CA ALA A 111 6.49 5.35 0.05
C ALA A 111 7.41 5.80 -1.09
N ARG A 112 7.96 4.85 -1.85
CA ARG A 112 8.81 5.13 -3.00
C ARG A 112 8.03 5.82 -4.12
N ILE A 113 6.84 5.35 -4.46
CA ILE A 113 5.92 6.02 -5.41
C ILE A 113 5.57 7.44 -4.91
N GLY A 114 5.30 7.62 -3.61
CA GLY A 114 5.06 8.95 -3.04
C GLY A 114 6.26 9.89 -3.06
N THR A 115 7.48 9.35 -3.07
CA THR A 115 8.73 10.12 -3.08
C THR A 115 9.24 10.41 -4.48
N GLU A 116 9.22 9.43 -5.37
CA GLU A 116 9.80 9.48 -6.71
C GLU A 116 8.74 9.88 -7.76
N GLY A 117 7.48 9.50 -7.55
CA GLY A 117 6.47 9.47 -8.62
C GLY A 117 6.68 8.26 -9.53
N VAL A 118 5.92 8.22 -10.62
CA VAL A 118 6.06 7.26 -11.72
C VAL A 118 5.74 7.94 -13.05
N THR A 119 6.34 7.48 -14.14
CA THR A 119 5.98 7.93 -15.48
C THR A 119 4.85 7.05 -16.04
N LEU A 120 3.75 7.67 -16.48
CA LEU A 120 2.59 7.03 -17.09
C LEU A 120 2.30 7.71 -18.44
N ASP A 121 2.27 6.95 -19.53
CA ASP A 121 1.97 7.47 -20.88
C ASP A 121 2.78 8.74 -21.23
N ALA A 122 4.08 8.72 -20.94
CA ALA A 122 5.01 9.85 -21.09
C ALA A 122 4.75 11.08 -20.20
N HIS A 123 3.92 10.96 -19.16
CA HIS A 123 3.64 12.00 -18.17
C HIS A 123 4.11 11.59 -16.77
N GLU A 124 4.71 12.52 -16.04
CA GLU A 124 5.06 12.30 -14.63
C GLU A 124 3.80 12.36 -13.76
N TRP A 125 3.55 11.28 -13.03
CA TRP A 125 2.46 11.17 -12.08
C TRP A 125 3.01 10.99 -10.66
N ARG A 126 2.42 11.67 -9.69
CA ARG A 126 2.79 11.55 -8.28
C ARG A 126 1.56 11.73 -7.40
N PRO A 127 1.37 10.90 -6.37
CA PRO A 127 0.25 11.08 -5.46
C PRO A 127 0.49 12.32 -4.58
N GLU A 128 -0.57 13.07 -4.34
CA GLU A 128 -0.57 14.15 -3.34
C GLU A 128 -0.81 13.63 -1.92
N LEU A 129 -1.48 12.47 -1.83
CA LEU A 129 -1.83 11.78 -0.60
C LEU A 129 -1.66 10.27 -0.75
N LEU A 130 -1.04 9.63 0.25
CA LEU A 130 -1.04 8.19 0.44
C LEU A 130 -2.05 7.82 1.53
N HIS A 131 -3.13 7.16 1.12
CA HIS A 131 -4.14 6.62 2.03
C HIS A 131 -3.76 5.20 2.44
N CYS A 132 -3.23 5.09 3.66
CA CYS A 132 -2.75 3.86 4.26
C CYS A 132 -3.92 3.17 5.01
N HIS A 133 -4.04 1.86 4.84
CA HIS A 133 -5.07 1.07 5.52
C HIS A 133 -4.42 0.06 6.47
N ASP A 134 -4.79 0.18 7.75
CA ASP A 134 -4.39 -0.70 8.85
C ASP A 134 -2.87 -0.92 8.95
N TRP A 135 -2.47 -1.98 9.64
CA TRP A 135 -1.08 -2.35 9.86
C TRP A 135 -0.35 -2.74 8.56
N GLN A 136 -1.08 -3.20 7.53
CA GLN A 136 -0.53 -3.64 6.24
C GLN A 136 0.19 -2.51 5.51
N ALA A 137 -0.31 -1.27 5.63
CA ALA A 137 0.31 -0.06 5.11
C ALA A 137 0.91 0.81 6.24
N GLY A 138 1.08 0.24 7.44
CA GLY A 138 1.48 0.98 8.63
C GLY A 138 2.90 1.54 8.56
N PHE A 139 3.80 0.92 7.79
CA PHE A 139 5.18 1.41 7.64
C PHE A 139 5.34 2.49 6.56
N VAL A 140 4.29 2.79 5.77
CA VAL A 140 4.37 3.78 4.67
C VAL A 140 4.92 5.12 5.16
N PRO A 141 4.41 5.74 6.25
CA PRO A 141 4.90 7.05 6.67
C PRO A 141 6.37 7.02 7.09
N ASP A 142 6.84 5.93 7.73
CA ASP A 142 8.23 5.81 8.18
C ASP A 142 9.19 5.68 6.99
N TYR A 143 8.88 4.83 6.01
CA TYR A 143 9.68 4.74 4.79
C TYR A 143 9.64 6.05 3.99
N LEU A 144 8.48 6.70 3.89
CA LEU A 144 8.33 7.96 3.18
C LEU A 144 9.25 9.03 3.77
N ALA A 145 9.27 9.15 5.10
CA ALA A 145 10.15 10.09 5.80
C ALA A 145 11.63 9.73 5.64
N GLN A 146 11.99 8.44 5.71
CA GLN A 146 13.36 7.96 5.49
C GLN A 146 13.87 8.29 4.07
N MET A 147 12.99 8.25 3.08
CA MET A 147 13.30 8.59 1.68
C MET A 147 13.27 10.10 1.40
N GLY A 148 12.91 10.93 2.39
CA GLY A 148 12.75 12.39 2.21
C GLY A 148 11.48 12.79 1.45
N GLY A 149 10.52 11.88 1.30
CA GLY A 149 9.23 12.13 0.68
C GLY A 149 8.38 13.12 1.47
N ARG A 150 7.59 13.93 0.76
CA ARG A 150 6.72 14.98 1.34
C ARG A 150 5.24 14.77 1.05
N CYS A 151 4.89 13.64 0.42
CA CYS A 151 3.50 13.26 0.19
C CYS A 151 2.75 13.19 1.52
N ALA A 152 1.48 13.63 1.55
CA ALA A 152 0.69 13.50 2.76
C ALA A 152 0.40 12.03 3.05
N THR A 153 0.19 11.68 4.31
CA THR A 153 -0.24 10.33 4.68
C THR A 153 -1.45 10.38 5.60
N ILE A 154 -2.45 9.54 5.32
CA ILE A 154 -3.59 9.30 6.20
C ILE A 154 -3.64 7.81 6.48
N LEU A 155 -3.84 7.43 7.74
CA LEU A 155 -4.03 6.05 8.15
C LEU A 155 -5.50 5.84 8.55
N THR A 156 -6.16 4.84 7.97
CA THR A 156 -7.47 4.37 8.41
C THR A 156 -7.34 3.01 9.07
N ILE A 157 -7.92 2.89 10.26
CA ILE A 157 -7.90 1.67 11.08
C ILE A 157 -9.31 1.06 11.05
N HIS A 158 -9.43 -0.15 10.52
CA HIS A 158 -10.68 -0.90 10.50
C HIS A 158 -10.79 -1.81 11.72
N ASN A 159 -9.67 -2.24 12.29
CA ASN A 159 -9.66 -3.05 13.51
C ASN A 159 -8.35 -2.88 14.30
N ILE A 160 -8.43 -2.19 15.44
CA ILE A 160 -7.29 -1.89 16.31
C ILE A 160 -6.65 -3.14 16.94
N ALA A 161 -7.35 -4.28 16.96
CA ALA A 161 -6.82 -5.53 17.48
C ALA A 161 -5.67 -6.09 16.61
N PHE A 162 -5.62 -5.75 15.32
CA PHE A 162 -4.57 -6.22 14.42
C PHE A 162 -3.46 -5.17 14.30
N GLN A 163 -2.36 -5.40 15.01
CA GLN A 163 -1.28 -4.40 15.17
C GLN A 163 -0.05 -4.64 14.29
N GLY A 164 -0.01 -5.75 13.54
CA GLY A 164 1.14 -6.15 12.72
C GLY A 164 2.42 -6.31 13.56
N LEU A 165 2.36 -7.14 14.60
CA LEU A 165 3.48 -7.31 15.54
C LEU A 165 4.57 -8.23 14.98
N THR A 166 5.83 -7.85 15.14
CA THR A 166 6.97 -8.73 14.88
C THR A 166 8.11 -8.49 15.86
N GLY A 167 9.07 -9.41 15.95
CA GLY A 167 10.22 -9.28 16.85
C GLY A 167 11.14 -8.11 16.48
N HIS A 168 11.79 -7.50 17.47
CA HIS A 168 12.74 -6.40 17.25
C HIS A 168 13.96 -6.79 16.39
N HIS A 169 14.29 -8.08 16.31
CA HIS A 169 15.35 -8.58 15.41
C HIS A 169 15.06 -8.31 13.93
N MET A 170 13.81 -7.96 13.58
CA MET A 170 13.40 -7.66 12.22
C MET A 170 13.67 -6.22 11.78
N ILE A 171 14.15 -5.32 12.66
CA ILE A 171 14.33 -3.89 12.34
C ILE A 171 15.16 -3.72 11.06
N GLU A 172 16.34 -4.32 11.03
CA GLU A 172 17.27 -4.25 9.91
C GLU A 172 16.74 -5.01 8.70
N THR A 173 16.16 -6.20 8.91
CA THR A 173 15.53 -7.00 7.85
C THR A 173 14.42 -6.22 7.13
N LEU A 174 13.66 -5.42 7.87
CA LEU A 174 12.59 -4.57 7.34
C LEU A 174 13.11 -3.19 6.91
N ARG A 175 14.43 -2.93 6.92
CA ARG A 175 15.02 -1.63 6.53
C ARG A 175 14.47 -0.45 7.34
N LEU A 176 14.00 -0.68 8.56
CA LEU A 176 13.46 0.35 9.43
C LEU A 176 14.62 1.04 10.20
N PRO A 177 14.52 2.35 10.47
CA PRO A 177 15.55 3.05 11.22
C PRO A 177 15.52 2.63 12.69
N ARG A 178 16.59 1.99 13.19
CA ARG A 178 16.71 1.56 14.59
C ARG A 178 16.54 2.69 15.60
N SER A 179 16.86 3.93 15.21
CA SER A 179 16.63 5.13 16.01
C SER A 179 15.16 5.38 16.37
N ARG A 180 14.21 4.74 15.69
CA ARG A 180 12.77 4.78 16.00
C ARG A 180 12.26 3.58 16.79
N PHE A 181 13.14 2.72 17.27
CA PHE A 181 12.77 1.65 18.19
C PHE A 181 12.81 2.13 19.64
N HIS A 182 11.82 2.93 20.02
CA HIS A 182 11.57 3.42 21.39
C HIS A 182 10.07 3.68 21.60
N ALA A 183 9.66 3.99 22.82
CA ALA A 183 8.24 4.11 23.19
C ALA A 183 7.46 5.19 22.41
N GLU A 184 8.11 6.27 21.96
CA GLU A 184 7.51 7.29 21.07
C GLU A 184 7.66 6.95 19.57
N GLY A 185 8.31 5.82 19.30
CA GLY A 185 8.57 5.25 18.00
C GLY A 185 7.60 4.12 17.65
N PHE A 186 8.10 3.13 16.91
CA PHE A 186 7.32 1.95 16.52
C PHE A 186 7.48 0.75 17.49
N GLU A 187 8.20 0.93 18.59
CA GLU A 187 8.34 -0.11 19.63
C GLU A 187 7.03 -0.30 20.40
N TYR A 188 6.67 -1.53 20.69
CA TYR A 188 5.48 -1.89 21.44
C TYR A 188 5.73 -3.15 22.27
N TYR A 189 5.95 -2.99 23.57
CA TYR A 189 6.24 -4.07 24.53
C TYR A 189 7.37 -5.02 24.08
N GLY A 190 8.49 -4.46 23.64
CA GLY A 190 9.67 -5.17 23.15
C GLY A 190 9.56 -5.71 21.72
N LYS A 191 8.44 -5.43 21.03
CA LYS A 191 8.17 -5.82 19.63
C LYS A 191 8.08 -4.58 18.74
N LEU A 192 8.11 -4.81 17.43
CA LEU A 192 7.74 -3.83 16.42
C LEU A 192 6.24 -3.88 16.18
N SER A 193 5.57 -2.74 16.07
CA SER A 193 4.18 -2.65 15.61
C SER A 193 4.09 -1.78 14.36
N ALA A 194 3.66 -2.38 13.24
CA ALA A 194 3.40 -1.65 12.00
C ALA A 194 2.28 -0.62 12.17
N LEU A 195 1.22 -0.98 12.91
CA LEU A 195 0.11 -0.06 13.18
C LEU A 195 0.58 1.17 13.97
N LYS A 196 1.39 0.95 15.02
CA LYS A 196 1.95 2.04 15.81
C LYS A 196 2.88 2.93 14.98
N ALA A 197 3.72 2.34 14.13
CA ALA A 197 4.58 3.09 13.22
C ALA A 197 3.77 4.11 12.40
N GLY A 198 2.66 3.67 11.82
CA GLY A 198 1.76 4.53 11.05
C GLY A 198 1.09 5.60 11.90
N LEU A 199 0.57 5.24 13.07
CA LEU A 199 -0.08 6.18 14.00
C LEU A 199 0.85 7.30 14.45
N MET A 200 2.11 6.99 14.73
CA MET A 200 3.07 7.97 15.25
C MET A 200 3.60 8.95 14.19
N ARG A 201 3.30 8.73 12.90
CA ARG A 201 3.91 9.50 11.81
C ARG A 201 2.95 9.95 10.71
N ALA A 202 1.74 9.42 10.62
CA ALA A 202 0.75 9.91 9.67
C ALA A 202 0.44 11.40 9.88
N THR A 203 0.28 12.16 8.79
CA THR A 203 0.20 13.63 8.85
C THR A 203 -1.22 14.19 8.77
N GLY A 204 -2.23 13.39 8.44
CA GLY A 204 -3.66 13.76 8.47
C GLY A 204 -4.12 14.68 7.32
N SER A 205 -3.24 15.51 6.77
CA SER A 205 -3.48 16.36 5.59
C SER A 205 -2.18 16.75 4.88
N PRO A 206 -2.19 17.04 3.56
CA PRO A 206 -1.02 17.58 2.88
C PRO A 206 -0.58 18.91 3.49
N PRO A 207 0.73 19.17 3.61
CA PRO A 207 1.19 20.53 3.89
C PRO A 207 0.69 21.45 2.77
N TYR A 208 0.17 22.62 3.15
CA TYR A 208 -0.34 23.61 2.20
C TYR A 208 0.66 23.85 1.06
N ARG A 209 0.25 23.57 -0.17
CA ARG A 209 1.04 23.84 -1.39
C ARG A 209 0.37 25.02 -2.11
N PRO A 210 0.98 26.21 -2.15
CA PRO A 210 0.41 27.32 -2.92
C PRO A 210 0.30 26.91 -4.40
N PRO A 211 -0.72 27.37 -5.12
CA PRO A 211 -0.91 27.04 -6.53
C PRO A 211 0.35 27.42 -7.32
N MET A 212 0.82 26.51 -8.18
CA MET A 212 1.86 26.85 -9.14
C MET A 212 1.32 27.95 -10.04
N ARG A 213 2.02 29.08 -10.10
CA ARG A 213 1.70 30.15 -11.04
C ARG A 213 1.87 29.57 -12.45
N PRO A 214 0.88 29.71 -13.34
CA PRO A 214 1.11 29.41 -14.75
C PRO A 214 2.24 30.30 -15.27
N ASN A 215 3.15 29.70 -16.04
CA ASN A 215 4.13 30.41 -16.86
C ASN A 215 3.42 31.12 -18.01
#